data_AF-A0AAQ0CTR5-F1
#
_entry.id   AF-A0AAQ0CTR5-F1
#
_cell.length_a   1.000
_cell.length_b   1.000
_cell.length_c   1.000
_cell.angle_alpha   90.00
_cell.angle_beta   90.00
_cell.angle_gamma   90.00
#
_symmetry.space_group_name_H-M   'P 1'
#
loop_
_entity.id
_entity.type
_entity.pdbx_description
1 polymer ?
#
loop_
_entity_poly.entity_id
_entity_poly.type
_entity_poly.pdbx_seq_one_letter_code
_entity_poly.pdbx_strand_id
1 'polypeptide(L)'
;MDGRLMEMVRDEADSPLWGELEITEDTDLCIDLEISDRAMLRLMRRFSETFGVDISGFDIDYYYPARKLGMSRFLMAVFRSPFSADARDKILERPLTIKMMEAAIETGRWTM
;
A
#
# COMPACT_ATOMS: atom_id res chain seq x y z
N MET A 1 -0.54 13.33 -9.38
CA MET A 1 -1.28 12.06 -9.51
C MET A 1 -1.58 11.72 -10.95
N ASP A 2 -0.77 10.81 -11.52
CA ASP A 2 -0.95 10.22 -12.86
C ASP A 2 -2.26 9.41 -12.90
N GLY A 3 -3.14 9.69 -13.86
CA GLY A 3 -4.46 9.04 -13.96
C GLY A 3 -4.40 7.53 -14.14
N ARG A 4 -3.35 7.00 -14.78
CA ARG A 4 -3.15 5.55 -14.97
C ARG A 4 -2.78 4.86 -13.67
N LEU A 5 -2.04 5.55 -12.79
CA LEU A 5 -1.70 5.04 -11.46
C LEU A 5 -2.97 4.89 -10.63
N MET A 6 -3.84 5.91 -10.68
CA MET A 6 -5.10 5.91 -9.95
C MET A 6 -6.04 4.80 -10.39
N GLU A 7 -6.18 4.58 -11.70
CA GLU A 7 -6.97 3.48 -12.24
C GLU A 7 -6.43 2.12 -11.78
N MET A 8 -5.11 1.92 -11.87
CA MET A 8 -4.47 0.67 -11.46
C MET A 8 -4.64 0.37 -9.96
N VAL A 9 -4.52 1.38 -9.11
CA VAL A 9 -4.71 1.24 -7.67
C VAL A 9 -6.18 0.91 -7.35
N ARG A 10 -7.12 1.58 -8.01
CA ARG A 10 -8.56 1.30 -7.85
C ARG A 10 -8.95 -0.11 -8.29
N ASP A 11 -8.32 -0.64 -9.34
CA ASP A 11 -8.56 -2.00 -9.81
C ASP A 11 -8.16 -3.08 -8.79
N GLU A 12 -7.11 -2.82 -8.00
CA GLU A 12 -6.56 -3.79 -7.05
C GLU A 12 -7.02 -3.57 -5.60
N ALA A 13 -7.61 -2.41 -5.30
CA ALA A 13 -8.27 -2.16 -4.03
C ALA A 13 -9.43 -3.14 -3.84
N ASP A 14 -9.49 -3.79 -2.68
CA ASP A 14 -10.68 -4.54 -2.30
C ASP A 14 -11.84 -3.54 -2.10
N SER A 15 -13.08 -3.97 -2.40
CA SER A 15 -14.27 -3.09 -2.42
C SER A 15 -14.30 -2.19 -1.17
N PRO A 16 -14.38 -0.86 -1.32
CA PRO A 16 -14.25 0.03 -0.18
C PRO A 16 -15.34 -0.27 0.84
N LEU A 17 -14.96 -0.50 2.11
CA LEU A 17 -15.93 -0.66 3.20
C LEU A 17 -16.73 0.64 3.46
N TRP A 18 -16.31 1.79 2.91
CA TRP A 18 -16.92 3.10 3.16
C TRP A 18 -16.81 4.07 1.96
N GLY A 19 -17.95 4.50 1.40
CA GLY A 19 -18.09 5.74 0.61
C GLY A 19 -17.39 5.80 -0.76
N GLU A 20 -17.39 7.01 -1.36
CA GLU A 20 -16.45 7.37 -2.43
C GLU A 20 -15.06 7.47 -1.80
N LEU A 21 -14.22 6.48 -2.05
CA LEU A 21 -12.83 6.48 -1.62
C LEU A 21 -12.07 7.60 -2.36
N GLU A 22 -11.90 8.73 -1.69
CA GLU A 22 -11.01 9.79 -2.14
C GLU A 22 -9.56 9.36 -1.92
N ILE A 23 -8.97 8.76 -2.93
CA ILE A 23 -7.54 8.39 -2.92
C ILE A 23 -6.71 9.67 -3.06
N THR A 24 -5.85 9.91 -2.08
CA THR A 24 -4.89 11.03 -2.02
C THR A 24 -3.45 10.50 -2.11
N GLU A 25 -2.47 11.40 -2.16
CA GLU A 25 -1.05 11.01 -2.17
C GLU A 25 -0.62 10.26 -0.89
N ASP A 26 -1.29 10.53 0.23
CA ASP A 26 -0.99 9.94 1.53
C ASP A 26 -1.75 8.63 1.80
N THR A 27 -2.66 8.23 0.90
CA THR A 27 -3.42 6.98 1.03
C THR A 27 -2.47 5.78 1.12
N ASP A 28 -2.62 5.01 2.19
CA ASP A 28 -1.85 3.79 2.44
C ASP A 28 -2.45 2.61 1.66
N LEU A 29 -1.62 1.98 0.83
CA LEU A 29 -2.06 0.89 -0.04
C LEU A 29 -2.57 -0.33 0.73
N CYS A 30 -2.04 -0.63 1.92
CA CYS A 30 -2.37 -1.85 2.63
C CYS A 30 -3.53 -1.66 3.62
N ILE A 31 -3.60 -0.50 4.26
CA ILE A 31 -4.56 -0.21 5.33
C ILE A 31 -5.80 0.48 4.77
N ASP A 32 -5.63 1.59 4.04
CA ASP A 32 -6.78 2.38 3.58
C ASP A 32 -7.50 1.71 2.41
N LEU A 33 -6.75 0.96 1.59
CA LEU A 33 -7.28 0.25 0.43
C LEU A 33 -7.47 -1.25 0.66
N GLU A 34 -7.10 -1.73 1.85
CA GLU A 34 -7.19 -3.14 2.25
C GLU A 34 -6.54 -4.13 1.25
N ILE A 35 -5.54 -3.69 0.48
CA ILE A 35 -4.92 -4.51 -0.58
C ILE A 35 -4.24 -5.73 0.05
N SER A 36 -4.78 -6.91 -0.26
CA SER A 36 -4.18 -8.18 0.14
C SER A 36 -2.78 -8.41 -0.45
N ASP A 37 -1.99 -9.31 0.13
CA ASP A 37 -0.65 -9.67 -0.38
C ASP A 37 -0.63 -10.04 -1.87
N ARG A 38 -1.64 -10.81 -2.30
CA ARG A 38 -1.74 -11.24 -3.69
C ARG A 38 -2.08 -10.07 -4.61
N ALA A 39 -2.95 -9.17 -4.16
CA ALA A 39 -3.30 -7.96 -4.90
C ALA A 39 -2.11 -7.00 -4.96
N MET A 40 -1.35 -6.86 -3.87
CA MET A 40 -0.12 -6.06 -3.85
C MET A 40 0.91 -6.57 -4.85
N LEU A 41 1.15 -7.88 -4.92
CA LEU A 41 2.09 -8.46 -5.88
C LEU A 41 1.67 -8.20 -7.33
N ARG A 42 0.36 -8.27 -7.62
CA ARG A 42 -0.17 -7.92 -8.95
C ARG A 42 -0.04 -6.44 -9.23
N LEU A 43 -0.37 -5.59 -8.27
CA LEU A 43 -0.25 -4.13 -8.36
C LEU A 43 1.19 -3.73 -8.70
N MET A 44 2.17 -4.19 -7.91
CA MET A 44 3.58 -3.83 -8.13
C MET A 44 4.11 -4.35 -9.46
N ARG A 45 3.69 -5.54 -9.90
CA ARG A 45 4.04 -6.09 -11.22
C ARG A 45 3.47 -5.22 -12.35
N ARG A 46 2.17 -4.90 -12.31
CA ARG A 46 1.51 -4.03 -13.30
C ARG A 46 2.12 -2.64 -13.30
N PHE A 47 2.46 -2.11 -12.13
CA PHE A 47 3.11 -0.82 -11.94
C PHE A 47 4.46 -0.78 -12.64
N SER A 48 5.34 -1.76 -12.40
CA SER A 48 6.62 -1.88 -13.08
C SER A 48 6.46 -1.96 -14.60
N GLU A 49 5.54 -2.80 -15.10
CA GLU A 49 5.27 -2.98 -16.54
C GLU A 49 4.74 -1.70 -17.21
N THR A 50 3.87 -0.95 -16.52
CA THR A 50 3.17 0.22 -17.07
C THR A 50 4.05 1.47 -17.08
N PHE A 51 4.85 1.65 -16.03
CA PHE A 51 5.65 2.86 -15.83
C PHE A 51 7.14 2.67 -16.08
N GLY A 52 7.59 1.44 -16.35
CA GLY A 52 9.01 1.14 -16.56
C GLY A 52 9.86 1.32 -15.31
N VAL A 53 9.27 1.12 -14.13
CA VAL A 53 9.93 1.31 -12.84
C VAL A 53 10.63 0.02 -12.41
N ASP A 54 11.91 0.13 -12.04
CA ASP A 54 12.64 -0.97 -11.40
C ASP A 54 12.15 -1.17 -9.96
N ILE A 55 11.42 -2.26 -9.72
CA ILE A 55 10.87 -2.61 -8.40
C ILE A 55 11.74 -3.60 -7.63
N SER A 56 12.98 -3.87 -8.06
CA SER A 56 13.86 -4.85 -7.39
C SER A 56 14.17 -4.49 -5.93
N GLY A 57 14.05 -3.22 -5.56
CA GLY A 57 14.19 -2.74 -4.19
C GLY A 57 12.90 -2.76 -3.34
N PHE A 58 11.77 -3.20 -3.90
CA PHE A 58 10.50 -3.25 -3.15
C PHE A 58 10.46 -4.48 -2.24
N ASP A 59 10.26 -4.24 -0.93
CA ASP A 59 9.99 -5.27 0.05
C ASP A 59 8.82 -4.85 0.94
N ILE A 60 7.70 -5.56 0.86
CA ILE A 60 6.53 -5.24 1.67
C ILE A 60 6.73 -5.53 3.17
N ASP A 61 7.65 -6.42 3.54
CA ASP A 61 8.00 -6.67 4.93
C ASP A 61 8.78 -5.51 5.56
N TYR A 62 9.38 -4.63 4.75
CA TYR A 62 10.00 -3.39 5.21
C TYR A 62 8.96 -2.37 5.72
N TYR A 63 7.80 -2.32 5.08
CA TYR A 63 6.70 -1.42 5.42
C TYR A 63 5.83 -1.99 6.54
N TYR A 64 5.53 -3.30 6.49
CA TYR A 64 4.65 -3.95 7.45
C TYR A 64 5.30 -5.19 8.08
N PRO A 65 6.35 -5.05 8.92
CA PRO A 65 7.06 -6.21 9.48
C PRO A 65 6.17 -7.14 10.31
N ALA A 66 5.11 -6.61 10.92
CA ALA A 66 4.13 -7.37 11.67
C ALA A 66 3.26 -8.31 10.81
N ARG A 67 3.25 -8.14 9.47
CA ARG A 67 2.51 -8.99 8.52
C ARG A 67 3.04 -10.43 8.46
N LYS A 68 4.24 -10.70 8.96
CA LYS A 68 4.83 -12.07 9.05
C LYS A 68 3.95 -13.04 9.85
N LEU A 69 2.99 -12.52 10.63
CA LEU A 69 1.98 -13.28 11.36
C LEU A 69 0.72 -13.61 10.52
N GLY A 70 0.68 -13.18 9.25
CA GLY A 70 -0.41 -13.30 8.29
C GLY A 70 -1.13 -11.97 8.06
N MET A 71 -1.24 -11.52 6.80
CA MET A 71 -1.82 -10.21 6.43
C MET A 71 -3.25 -10.01 6.93
N SER A 72 -4.13 -11.00 6.76
CA SER A 72 -5.51 -10.93 7.26
C SER A 72 -5.58 -10.78 8.77
N ARG A 73 -4.67 -11.43 9.50
CA ARG A 73 -4.56 -11.33 10.95
C ARG A 73 -3.97 -9.99 11.38
N PHE A 74 -3.02 -9.47 10.63
CA PHE A 74 -2.44 -8.15 10.83
C PHE A 74 -3.50 -7.06 10.66
N LEU A 75 -4.21 -7.02 9.53
CA LEU A 75 -5.29 -6.06 9.29
C LEU A 75 -6.36 -6.18 10.37
N MET A 76 -6.81 -7.40 10.69
CA MET A 76 -7.78 -7.61 11.77
C MET A 76 -7.26 -7.11 13.13
N ALA A 77 -5.98 -7.30 13.45
CA ALA A 77 -5.37 -6.80 14.67
C ALA A 77 -5.29 -5.28 14.68
N VAL A 78 -4.93 -4.64 13.57
CA VAL A 78 -4.91 -3.18 13.40
C VAL A 78 -6.32 -2.61 13.58
N PHE A 79 -7.30 -3.13 12.85
CA PHE A 79 -8.69 -2.66 12.89
C PHE A 79 -9.41 -2.94 14.23
N ARG A 80 -9.09 -4.06 14.91
CA ARG A 80 -9.68 -4.41 16.23
C ARG A 80 -8.84 -3.98 17.44
N SER A 81 -7.69 -3.37 17.22
CA SER A 81 -6.73 -3.06 18.28
C SER A 81 -7.36 -2.18 19.37
N PRO A 82 -7.36 -2.60 20.66
CA PRO A 82 -7.72 -1.72 21.78
C PRO A 82 -6.57 -0.78 22.19
N PHE A 83 -5.46 -0.75 21.44
CA PHE A 83 -4.33 0.13 21.72
C PHE A 83 -4.63 1.58 21.33
N SER A 84 -3.93 2.54 21.96
CA SER A 84 -4.03 3.98 21.64
C SER A 84 -3.62 4.27 20.21
N ALA A 85 -4.07 5.41 19.66
CA ALA A 85 -3.67 5.90 18.33
C ALA A 85 -2.14 5.88 18.16
N ASP A 86 -1.38 6.39 19.14
CA ASP A 86 0.09 6.35 19.15
C ASP A 86 0.70 4.94 19.02
N ALA A 87 0.06 3.93 19.59
CA ALA A 87 0.54 2.55 19.52
C ALA A 87 0.16 1.90 18.18
N ARG A 88 -0.93 2.33 17.54
CA ARG A 88 -1.26 1.97 16.17
C ARG A 88 -0.27 2.62 15.20
N ASP A 89 0.06 3.89 15.39
CA ASP A 89 1.05 4.60 14.56
C ASP A 89 2.44 3.97 14.64
N LYS A 90 2.82 3.43 15.81
CA LYS A 90 4.05 2.62 15.97
C LYS A 90 4.03 1.26 15.28
N ILE A 91 2.85 0.70 15.05
CA ILE A 91 2.69 -0.52 14.23
C ILE A 91 2.72 -0.17 12.74
N LEU A 92 2.33 1.06 12.41
CA LEU A 92 2.22 1.65 11.07
C LEU A 92 3.41 2.57 10.74
N GLU A 93 4.58 2.37 11.36
CA GLU A 93 5.74 3.31 11.30
C GLU A 93 6.18 3.69 9.88
N ARG A 94 5.80 2.93 8.86
CA ARG A 94 6.17 3.13 7.46
C ARG A 94 5.00 2.86 6.53
N PRO A 95 4.10 3.83 6.31
CA PRO A 95 3.01 3.64 5.38
C PRO A 95 3.55 3.50 3.95
N LEU A 96 3.01 2.55 3.21
CA LEU A 96 3.30 2.38 1.78
C LEU A 96 2.27 3.22 1.01
N THR A 97 2.65 4.46 0.67
CA THR A 97 1.69 5.45 0.13
C THR A 97 1.74 5.61 -1.39
N ILE A 98 0.69 6.21 -1.95
CA ILE A 98 0.62 6.59 -3.37
C ILE A 98 1.78 7.52 -3.76
N LYS A 99 2.15 8.47 -2.88
CA LYS A 99 3.29 9.37 -3.09
C LYS A 99 4.59 8.62 -3.37
N MET A 100 4.80 7.47 -2.72
CA MET A 100 5.99 6.64 -2.98
C MET A 100 5.98 6.03 -4.38
N MET A 101 4.80 5.63 -4.87
CA MET A 101 4.65 5.17 -6.24
C MET A 101 4.93 6.29 -7.24
N GLU A 102 4.46 7.51 -6.98
CA GLU A 102 4.76 8.68 -7.81
C GLU A 102 6.26 8.98 -7.86
N ALA A 103 6.93 9.02 -6.70
CA ALA A 103 8.37 9.22 -6.63
C ALA A 103 9.16 8.13 -7.38
N ALA A 104 8.67 6.89 -7.34
CA ALA A 104 9.29 5.79 -8.08
C ALA A 104 9.09 5.92 -9.60
N ILE A 105 7.96 6.47 -10.05
CA ILE A 105 7.74 6.83 -11.48
C ILE A 105 8.75 7.90 -11.90
N GLU A 106 8.90 8.96 -11.11
CA GLU A 106 9.79 10.08 -11.44
C GLU A 106 11.27 9.66 -11.51
N THR A 107 11.69 8.76 -10.64
CA THR A 107 13.07 8.28 -10.54
C THR A 107 13.34 7.05 -11.41
N GLY A 108 12.30 6.39 -11.92
CA GLY A 108 12.38 5.12 -12.65
C GLY A 108 12.77 3.92 -11.78
N ARG A 109 12.81 4.06 -10.46
CA ARG A 109 13.17 2.98 -9.54
C ARG A 109 12.49 3.10 -8.18
N TRP A 110 12.20 1.95 -7.56
CA TRP A 110 11.76 1.91 -6.18
C TRP A 110 12.92 2.18 -5.23
N THR A 111 12.74 3.13 -4.32
CA THR A 111 13.72 3.47 -3.27
C THR A 111 13.03 3.40 -1.91
N MET A 112 13.58 2.60 -1.00
CA MET A 112 13.08 2.39 0.38
C MET A 112 13.41 3.55 1.33
#